data_AF-A0A6J7V5F1-F1
#
_entry.id   AF-A0A6J7V5F1-F1
#
_cell.length_a   1.000
_cell.length_b   1.000
_cell.length_c   1.000
_cell.angle_alpha   90.00
_cell.angle_beta   90.00
_cell.angle_gamma   90.00
#
_symmetry.space_group_name_H-M   'P 1'
#
loop_
_entity.id
_entity.type
_entity.pdbx_description
1 polymer ?
#
loop_
_entity_poly.entity_id
_entity_poly.type
_entity_poly.pdbx_seq_one_letter_code
_entity_poly.pdbx_strand_id
1 'polypeptide(L)'
;MQVLVTEHEGRRDVARARMSGRTEDFRLAHFSFDAENLARPGDVVTVEITDAAPHFLSGDGGFVRRTRGGDAHESLTAERAVAPLLLGMPTVRS
;
A
#
# COMPACT_ATOMS: atom_id res chain seq x y z
N MET A 1 4.05 -15.08 7.99
CA MET A 1 4.24 -13.78 8.69
C MET A 1 3.02 -12.91 8.48
N GLN A 2 2.57 -12.11 9.45
CA GLN A 2 1.56 -11.08 9.22
C GLN A 2 2.24 -9.75 8.86
N VAL A 3 1.78 -9.11 7.78
CA VAL A 3 2.33 -7.85 7.27
C VAL A 3 1.20 -6.85 7.06
N LEU A 4 1.26 -5.70 7.75
CA LEU A 4 0.38 -4.56 7.54
C LEU A 4 0.78 -3.84 6.26
N VAL A 5 -0.12 -3.76 5.28
CA VAL A 5 0.15 -3.11 4.00
C VAL A 5 0.25 -1.61 4.20
N THR A 6 1.27 -1.00 3.60
CA THR A 6 1.49 0.45 3.65
C THR A 6 1.32 1.07 2.27
N GLU A 7 1.04 2.37 2.22
CA GLU A 7 0.98 3.11 0.96
C GLU A 7 2.35 3.11 0.28
N HIS A 8 2.34 3.00 -1.05
CA HIS A 8 3.52 2.72 -1.84
C HIS A 8 4.37 4.00 -2.03
N GLU A 9 5.50 4.12 -1.31
CA GLU A 9 6.41 5.26 -1.41
C GLU A 9 7.55 4.97 -2.41
N GLY A 10 7.22 4.65 -3.66
CA GLY A 10 8.25 4.22 -4.61
C GLY A 10 7.84 4.32 -6.07
N ARG A 11 8.34 5.35 -6.76
CA ARG A 11 8.15 5.57 -8.22
C ARG A 11 8.82 4.49 -9.09
N ARG A 12 9.43 3.45 -8.50
CA ARG A 12 10.36 2.50 -9.16
C ARG A 12 9.90 1.02 -9.13
N ASP A 13 8.73 0.69 -8.57
CA ASP A 13 8.33 -0.72 -8.39
C ASP A 13 7.13 -1.18 -9.22
N VAL A 14 6.62 -0.34 -10.13
CA VAL A 14 5.52 -0.72 -11.04
C VAL A 14 5.90 -1.90 -11.96
N ALA A 15 7.19 -2.09 -12.25
CA ALA A 15 7.67 -3.13 -13.15
C ALA A 15 7.65 -4.55 -12.58
N ARG A 16 7.49 -4.74 -11.26
CA ARG A 16 7.64 -6.06 -10.61
C ARG A 16 6.41 -6.55 -9.84
N ALA A 17 5.29 -5.85 -9.87
CA ALA A 17 4.06 -6.24 -9.16
C ALA A 17 4.33 -6.64 -7.69
N ARG A 18 5.07 -5.79 -6.97
CA ARG A 18 5.41 -6.00 -5.55
C ARG A 18 4.63 -5.03 -4.67
N MET A 19 4.05 -5.53 -3.59
CA MET A 19 3.50 -4.72 -2.50
C MET A 19 4.52 -4.60 -1.37
N SER A 20 4.30 -3.62 -0.50
CA SER A 20 5.14 -3.36 0.67
C SER A 20 4.31 -3.15 1.94
N GLY A 21 4.94 -3.45 3.08
CA GLY A 21 4.30 -3.29 4.36
C GLY A 21 5.25 -3.41 5.55
N ARG A 22 4.67 -3.43 6.75
CA ARG A 22 5.38 -3.59 8.02
C ARG A 22 4.97 -4.88 8.71
N THR A 23 5.95 -5.62 9.20
CA THR A 23 5.75 -6.82 10.00
C THR A 23 5.39 -6.46 11.44
N GLU A 24 5.02 -7.46 12.26
CA GLU A 24 4.69 -7.26 13.68
C GLU A 24 5.87 -6.71 14.51
N ASP A 25 7.10 -7.02 14.10
CA ASP A 25 8.35 -6.47 14.64
C ASP A 25 8.81 -5.18 13.91
N PHE A 26 7.92 -4.55 13.14
CA PHE A 26 8.11 -3.29 12.42
C PHE A 26 9.21 -3.28 11.33
N ARG A 27 9.65 -4.45 10.86
CA ARG A 27 10.56 -4.56 9.70
C ARG A 27 9.84 -4.23 8.40
N LEU A 28 10.57 -3.71 7.43
CA LEU A 28 10.09 -3.51 6.07
C LEU A 28 9.96 -4.88 5.38
N ALA A 29 8.81 -5.16 4.77
CA ALA A 29 8.59 -6.36 3.98
C ALA A 29 8.14 -6.00 2.56
N HIS A 30 8.75 -6.62 1.57
CA HIS A 30 8.34 -6.61 0.17
C HIS A 30 7.76 -7.96 -0.20
N PHE A 31 6.62 -8.00 -0.88
CA PHE A 31 6.02 -9.28 -1.26
C PHE A 31 5.31 -9.23 -2.60
N SER A 32 5.32 -10.35 -3.31
CA SER A 32 4.53 -10.53 -4.53
C SER A 32 3.04 -10.58 -4.19
N PHE A 33 2.18 -10.33 -5.17
CA PHE A 33 0.74 -10.47 -5.01
C PHE A 33 0.04 -10.83 -6.32
N ASP A 34 -1.07 -11.54 -6.20
CA ASP A 34 -1.98 -11.78 -7.32
C ASP A 34 -2.95 -10.62 -7.49
N ALA A 35 -3.10 -10.14 -8.72
CA ALA A 35 -3.90 -8.96 -9.05
C ALA A 35 -5.39 -9.07 -8.65
N GLU A 36 -5.90 -10.30 -8.50
CA GLU A 36 -7.29 -10.57 -8.12
C GLU A 36 -7.56 -10.26 -6.63
N ASN A 37 -6.54 -10.23 -5.78
CA ASN A 37 -6.67 -9.96 -4.34
C ASN A 37 -5.76 -8.80 -3.92
N LEU A 38 -5.98 -7.63 -4.53
CA LEU A 38 -5.23 -6.43 -4.17
C LEU A 38 -5.58 -5.99 -2.73
N ALA A 39 -4.57 -6.08 -1.85
CA ALA A 39 -4.66 -5.56 -0.49
C ALA A 39 -4.61 -4.03 -0.52
N ARG A 40 -5.41 -3.39 0.31
CA ARG A 40 -5.41 -1.92 0.46
C ARG A 40 -4.41 -1.54 1.54
N PRO A 41 -3.76 -0.37 1.47
CA PRO A 41 -3.04 0.16 2.63
C PRO A 41 -3.91 0.13 3.89
N GLY A 42 -3.39 -0.47 4.96
CA GLY A 42 -4.12 -0.74 6.20
C GLY A 42 -4.69 -2.17 6.33
N ASP A 43 -4.83 -2.93 5.24
CA ASP A 43 -5.14 -4.37 5.31
C ASP A 43 -3.91 -5.16 5.82
N VAL A 44 -4.13 -6.40 6.26
CA VAL A 44 -3.03 -7.28 6.71
C VAL A 44 -2.93 -8.49 5.79
N VAL A 45 -1.73 -8.79 5.31
CA VAL A 45 -1.44 -9.91 4.41
C VAL A 45 -0.64 -10.96 5.16
N THR A 46 -1.00 -12.23 4.97
CA THR A 46 -0.14 -13.35 5.35
C THR A 46 0.92 -13.53 4.27
N VAL A 47 2.18 -13.35 4.65
CA VAL A 47 3.33 -13.44 3.74
C VAL A 47 4.19 -14.64 4.12
N GLU A 48 4.54 -15.45 3.14
CA GLU A 48 5.60 -16.47 3.24
C GLU A 48 6.95 -15.79 2.97
N ILE A 49 7.83 -15.74 3.98
CA ILE A 49 9.13 -15.07 3.84
C ILE A 49 10.12 -16.02 3.16
N THR A 50 10.66 -15.59 2.02
CA THR A 50 11.61 -16.38 1.21
C THR A 50 13.04 -15.90 1.33
N ASP A 51 13.25 -14.62 1.67
CA ASP A 51 14.58 -14.05 1.87
C ASP A 51 14.58 -12.94 2.94
N ALA A 52 15.71 -12.78 3.62
CA ALA A 52 15.86 -11.86 4.74
C ALA A 52 17.18 -11.07 4.63
N ALA A 53 17.06 -9.79 4.31
CA ALA A 53 18.17 -8.84 4.34
C ALA A 53 18.27 -8.15 5.73
N PRO A 54 19.40 -7.47 6.03
CA PRO A 54 19.57 -6.75 7.28
C PRO A 54 18.46 -5.72 7.57
N HIS A 55 17.86 -5.13 6.54
CA HIS A 55 16.90 -4.03 6.67
C HIS A 55 15.50 -4.33 6.11
N PHE A 56 15.32 -5.43 5.39
CA PHE A 56 14.02 -5.80 4.84
C PHE A 56 13.87 -7.32 4.73
N LEU A 57 12.63 -7.74 4.54
CA LEU A 57 12.26 -9.10 4.20
C LEU A 57 11.62 -9.13 2.82
N SER A 58 11.79 -10.23 2.10
CA SER A 58 11.07 -10.51 0.87
C SER A 58 10.31 -11.82 0.94
N GLY A 59 9.20 -11.90 0.23
CA GLY A 59 8.34 -13.07 0.29
C GLY A 59 7.24 -13.07 -0.73
N ASP A 60 6.35 -14.05 -0.58
CA ASP A 60 5.19 -14.23 -1.40
C ASP A 60 3.91 -13.95 -0.59
N GLY A 61 3.08 -13.06 -1.12
CA GLY A 61 1.83 -12.65 -0.48
C GLY A 61 0.75 -13.70 -0.70
N GLY A 62 0.05 -14.05 0.38
CA GLY A 62 -1.08 -14.97 0.35
C GLY A 62 -2.37 -14.30 0.83
N PHE A 63 -2.99 -14.87 1.86
CA PHE A 63 -4.30 -14.45 2.34
C PHE A 63 -4.32 -12.99 2.83
N VAL A 64 -5.30 -12.23 2.35
CA VAL A 64 -5.57 -10.84 2.76
C VAL A 64 -6.69 -10.81 3.79
N ARG A 65 -6.38 -10.29 4.98
CA ARG A 65 -7.36 -9.95 6.00
C ARG A 65 -7.73 -8.47 5.88
N ARG A 66 -8.97 -8.21 5.47
CA ARG A 66 -9.53 -6.86 5.42
C ARG A 66 -9.61 -6.23 6.81
N THR A 67 -9.36 -4.93 6.90
CA THR A 67 -9.44 -4.18 8.17
C THR A 67 -10.17 -2.86 8.01
N ARG A 68 -10.59 -2.30 9.15
CA ARG A 68 -11.12 -0.92 9.22
C ARG A 68 -10.13 0.13 8.71
N GLY A 69 -8.82 -0.11 8.86
CA GLY A 69 -7.79 0.76 8.33
C GLY A 69 -7.79 0.77 6.80
N GLY A 70 -7.93 -0.40 6.19
CA GLY A 70 -8.13 -0.54 4.74
C GLY A 70 -9.39 0.17 4.24
N ASP A 71 -10.51 -0.01 4.94
CA ASP A 71 -11.78 0.64 4.59
C ASP A 71 -11.70 2.18 4.69
N ALA A 72 -11.02 2.69 5.73
CA ALA A 72 -10.80 4.12 5.91
C ALA A 72 -9.90 4.69 4.81
N HIS A 73 -8.84 3.97 4.43
CA HIS A 73 -7.96 4.39 3.34
C HIS A 73 -8.68 4.43 1.99
N GLU A 74 -9.50 3.41 1.69
CA GLU A 74 -10.32 3.38 0.48
C GLU A 74 -11.31 4.53 0.42
N SER A 75 -12.01 4.79 1.54
CA SER A 75 -12.96 5.90 1.64
C SER A 75 -12.28 7.25 1.40
N LEU A 76 -11.13 7.49 2.04
CA LEU A 76 -10.33 8.70 1.83
C LEU A 76 -9.88 8.85 0.37
N THR A 77 -9.45 7.76 -0.26
CA THR A 77 -8.97 7.77 -1.65
C THR A 77 -10.11 8.08 -2.62
N ALA A 78 -11.29 7.50 -2.39
CA ALA A 78 -12.50 7.78 -3.17
C ALA A 78 -12.93 9.25 -3.05
N GLU A 79 -12.93 9.83 -1.84
CA GLU A 79 -13.23 11.25 -1.62
C GLU A 79 -12.26 12.19 -2.35
N ARG A 80 -10.95 11.90 -2.27
CA ARG A 80 -9.91 12.70 -2.95
C ARG A 80 -10.05 12.69 -4.47
N ALA A 81 -10.52 11.58 -5.06
CA ALA A 81 -10.74 11.49 -6.49
C ALA A 81 -11.89 12.40 -6.99
N VAL A 82 -12.83 12.75 -6.10
CA VAL A 82 -14.03 13.53 -6.44
C VAL A 82 -13.85 15.03 -6.21
N ALA A 83 -12.92 15.44 -5.35
CA ALA A 83 -12.72 16.85 -5.01
C ALA A 83 -11.68 17.55 -5.91
N PRO A 84 -12.08 18.41 -6.88
CA PRO A 84 -11.12 19.30 -7.52
C PRO A 84 -10.58 20.28 -6.47
N LEU A 85 -9.27 20.26 -6.26
CA LEU A 85 -8.60 21.31 -5.50
C LEU A 85 -8.73 22.61 -6.30
N LEU A 86 -9.71 23.43 -5.95
CA LEU A 86 -9.78 24.84 -6.34
C LEU A 86 -8.64 25.58 -5.64
N LEU A 87 -7.42 25.38 -6.13
CA LEU A 87 -6.27 26.26 -5.90
C LEU A 87 -6.64 27.59 -6.55
N GLY A 88 -7.32 28.47 -5.81
CA GLY A 88 -7.86 29.74 -6.29
C GLY A 88 -6.80 30.58 -6.99
N MET A 89 -6.60 30.34 -8.28
CA MET A 89 -5.76 31.16 -9.11
C MET A 89 -6.48 32.50 -9.27
N PRO A 90 -5.91 33.61 -8.79
CA PRO A 90 -6.51 34.91 -9.00
C PRO A 90 -6.53 35.18 -10.50
N THR A 91 -7.74 35.32 -11.06
CA THR A 91 -7.89 35.75 -12.45
C THR A 91 -7.45 37.20 -12.57
N VAL A 92 -6.33 37.44 -13.25
CA VAL A 92 -5.91 38.80 -13.62
C VAL A 92 -6.98 39.36 -14.56
N ARG A 93 -7.65 40.45 -14.14
CA ARG A 93 -8.48 41.23 -15.07
C ARG A 93 -7.55 41.96 -16.03
N SER A 94 -7.70 41.69 -17.33
CA SER A 94 -7.19 42.54 -18.41
C SER A 94 -8.01 43.82 -18.52
#